data_AF-A0A438ZE10-F1
#
_entry.id   AF-A0A438ZE10-F1
#
_cell.length_a   1.000
_cell.length_b   1.000
_cell.length_c   1.000
_cell.angle_alpha   90.00
_cell.angle_beta   90.00
_cell.angle_gamma   90.00
#
_symmetry.space_group_name_H-M   'P 1'
#
loop_
_entity.id
_entity.type
_entity.pdbx_description
1 polymer ?
#
loop_
_entity_poly.entity_id
_entity_poly.type
_entity_poly.pdbx_seq_one_letter_code
_entity_poly.pdbx_strand_id
1 'polypeptide(L)' 'MKLYFLACVFGISLTACAKKIIYQEVKVPIKCDIEIPTRPSEHLEALEYLRALLIYTETLENDLKFCTKNNNP' A
#
# COMPACT_ATOMS: atom_id res chain seq x y z
N MET A 1 -10.20 34.62 43.40
CA MET A 1 -8.94 34.33 42.69
C MET A 1 -8.61 32.83 42.61
N LYS A 2 -8.60 32.07 43.72
CA LYS A 2 -8.15 30.66 43.74
C LYS A 2 -9.03 29.69 42.92
N LEU A 3 -10.34 29.89 42.91
CA LEU A 3 -11.30 29.05 42.16
C LEU A 3 -11.20 29.22 40.63
N TYR A 4 -10.94 30.44 40.16
CA TYR A 4 -10.77 30.72 38.73
C TYR A 4 -9.52 30.04 38.16
N PHE A 5 -8.43 30.00 38.94
CA PHE A 5 -7.22 29.30 38.56
C PHE A 5 -7.45 27.79 38.41
N LEU A 6 -8.21 27.19 39.33
CA LEU A 6 -8.53 25.77 39.33
C LEU A 6 -9.45 25.39 38.15
N ALA A 7 -10.43 26.25 37.83
CA ALA A 7 -11.28 26.08 36.65
C ALA A 7 -10.50 26.17 35.34
N CYS A 8 -9.52 27.08 35.23
CA CYS A 8 -8.66 27.18 34.05
C CYS A 8 -7.80 25.93 33.85
N VAL A 9 -7.18 25.42 34.92
CA VAL A 9 -6.37 24.20 34.84
C VAL A 9 -7.21 22.98 34.45
N PHE A 10 -8.44 22.89 34.96
CA PHE A 10 -9.38 21.82 34.62
C PHE A 10 -9.89 21.93 33.17
N GLY A 11 -10.11 23.14 32.65
CA GLY A 11 -10.48 23.36 31.25
C GLY A 11 -9.39 22.96 30.27
N ILE A 12 -8.13 23.30 30.56
CA ILE A 12 -7.00 23.02 29.67
C ILE A 12 -6.68 21.51 29.64
N SER A 13 -6.77 20.82 30.77
CA SER A 13 -6.51 19.36 30.84
C SER A 13 -7.49 18.52 30.00
N LEU A 14 -8.72 18.98 29.78
CA LEU A 14 -9.69 18.30 28.91
C LEU A 14 -9.42 18.51 27.40
N THR A 15 -8.59 19.49 27.02
CA THR A 15 -8.25 19.77 25.61
C THR A 15 -6.97 19.08 25.13
N ALA A 16 -6.16 18.54 26.05
CA ALA A 16 -4.82 18.01 25.74
C ALA A 16 -4.80 16.60 25.10
N CYS A 17 -5.94 15.91 24.99
CA CYS A 17 -6.03 14.55 24.43
C CYS A 17 -6.74 14.46 23.08
N ALA A 18 -6.71 15.50 22.26
CA ALA A 18 -7.17 15.40 20.88
C ALA A 18 -6.20 14.51 20.07
N LYS A 19 -6.63 13.27 19.77
CA LYS A 19 -5.86 12.30 18.99
C LYS A 19 -5.63 12.88 17.57
N LYS A 20 -4.41 13.33 17.28
CA LYS A 20 -4.03 13.82 15.94
C LYS A 20 -4.17 12.65 14.96
N ILE A 21 -5.16 12.73 14.07
CA ILE A 21 -5.31 11.77 12.97
C ILE A 21 -4.22 12.11 11.95
N ILE A 22 -3.14 11.33 11.97
CA ILE A 22 -2.09 11.40 10.97
C ILE A 22 -2.55 10.49 9.83
N TYR A 23 -3.05 11.09 8.75
CA TYR A 23 -3.30 10.36 7.52
C TYR A 23 -1.94 10.06 6.89
N GLN A 24 -1.60 8.78 6.83
CA GLN A 24 -0.46 8.32 6.06
C GLN A 24 -0.88 8.23 4.60
N GLU A 25 -0.16 8.90 3.72
CA GLU A 25 -0.34 8.73 2.28
C GLU A 25 0.08 7.30 1.92
N VAL A 26 -0.91 6.42 1.78
CA VAL A 26 -0.72 5.10 1.17
C VAL A 26 -0.78 5.29 -0.34
N LYS A 27 0.35 5.06 -1.03
CA LYS A 27 0.40 5.05 -2.49
C LYS A 27 -0.54 3.95 -2.98
N VAL A 28 -1.70 4.36 -3.51
CA VAL A 28 -2.60 3.44 -4.23
C VAL A 28 -1.87 3.04 -5.51
N PRO A 29 -1.79 1.75 -5.88
CA PRO A 29 -1.18 1.36 -7.14
C PRO A 29 -1.87 2.12 -8.27
N ILE A 30 -1.12 2.97 -8.97
CA ILE A 30 -1.59 3.63 -10.17
C ILE A 30 -1.96 2.54 -11.18
N LYS A 31 -3.09 2.71 -11.87
CA LYS A 31 -3.46 1.80 -12.94
C LYS A 31 -2.32 1.81 -13.96
N CYS A 32 -1.68 0.67 -14.15
CA CYS A 32 -0.68 0.48 -15.18
C CYS A 32 -1.42 -0.06 -16.40
N ASP A 33 -1.22 0.57 -17.57
CA ASP A 33 -1.88 0.19 -18.81
C ASP A 33 -1.20 -1.04 -19.43
N ILE A 34 -1.31 -2.19 -18.75
CA ILE A 34 -0.78 -3.48 -19.17
C ILE A 34 -1.89 -4.54 -19.11
N GLU A 35 -1.82 -5.49 -20.05
CA GLU A 35 -2.70 -6.65 -20.04
C GLU A 35 -2.23 -7.63 -18.95
N ILE A 36 -3.15 -8.06 -18.08
CA ILE A 36 -2.80 -8.98 -16.99
C ILE A 36 -2.59 -10.38 -17.59
N PRO A 37 -1.40 -10.98 -17.47
CA PRO A 37 -1.15 -12.31 -18.01
C PRO A 37 -1.99 -13.36 -17.27
N THR A 38 -2.46 -14.36 -18.00
CA THR A 38 -3.21 -15.47 -17.42
C THR A 38 -2.29 -16.42 -16.68
N ARG A 39 -2.58 -16.69 -15.40
CA ARG A 39 -1.84 -17.68 -14.61
C ARG A 39 -1.95 -19.08 -15.25
N PRO A 40 -0.85 -19.81 -15.45
CA PRO A 40 -0.90 -21.16 -15.98
C PRO A 40 -1.66 -22.10 -15.04
N SER A 41 -2.41 -23.04 -15.61
CA SER A 41 -3.22 -23.99 -14.84
C SER A 41 -2.35 -25.05 -14.16
N GLU A 42 -2.75 -25.47 -12.96
CA GLU A 42 -2.02 -26.49 -12.17
C GLU A 42 -2.17 -27.91 -12.73
N HIS A 43 -2.89 -28.10 -13.83
CA HIS A 43 -3.21 -29.40 -14.41
C HIS A 43 -2.20 -29.92 -15.44
N LEU A 44 -1.10 -29.19 -15.70
CA LEU A 44 -0.03 -29.66 -16.60
C LEU A 44 0.92 -30.64 -15.89
N GLU A 45 1.64 -31.44 -16.68
CA GLU A 45 2.76 -32.23 -16.14
C GLU A 45 3.78 -31.30 -15.45
N ALA A 46 4.38 -31.78 -14.36
CA ALA A 46 5.18 -30.93 -13.45
C ALA A 46 6.28 -30.12 -14.17
N LEU A 47 6.94 -30.71 -15.18
CA LEU A 47 7.98 -30.03 -15.96
C LEU A 47 7.41 -28.91 -16.85
N GLU A 48 6.26 -29.16 -17.49
CA GLU A 48 5.59 -28.19 -18.36
C GLU A 48 4.98 -27.05 -17.55
N TYR A 49 4.39 -27.38 -16.39
CA TYR A 49 3.91 -26.39 -15.43
C TYR A 49 5.05 -25.48 -14.95
N LEU A 50 6.21 -26.04 -14.56
CA LEU A 50 7.37 -25.24 -14.14
C LEU A 50 7.85 -24.30 -15.23
N ARG A 51 7.92 -24.75 -16.49
CA ARG A 51 8.29 -23.89 -17.63
C ARG A 51 7.30 -22.75 -17.81
N ALA A 52 6.00 -23.06 -17.83
CA ALA A 52 4.96 -22.05 -17.97
C ALA A 52 4.97 -21.04 -16.81
N LEU A 53 5.27 -21.51 -15.60
CA LEU A 53 5.35 -20.68 -14.41
C LEU A 53 6.58 -19.76 -14.43
N LEU A 54 7.73 -20.24 -14.92
CA LEU A 54 8.93 -19.43 -15.10
C LEU A 54 8.70 -18.31 -16.12
N ILE A 55 8.08 -18.61 -17.26
CA ILE A 55 7.71 -17.60 -18.27
C ILE A 55 6.74 -16.58 -17.66
N TYR A 56 5.71 -17.04 -16.94
CA TYR A 56 4.77 -16.17 -16.24
C TYR A 56 5.49 -15.23 -15.26
N THR A 57 6.44 -15.73 -14.47
CA THR A 57 7.21 -14.88 -13.55
C THR A 57 8.10 -13.87 -14.27
N GLU A 58 8.73 -14.25 -15.39
CA GLU A 58 9.54 -13.32 -16.19
C GLU A 58 8.68 -12.18 -16.76
N THR A 59 7.48 -12.49 -17.25
CA THR A 59 6.55 -11.46 -17.74
C THR A 59 6.15 -10.50 -16.63
N LEU A 60 5.82 -11.00 -15.44
CA LEU A 60 5.49 -10.18 -14.28
C LEU A 60 6.65 -9.28 -13.85
N GLU A 61 7.89 -9.77 -13.87
CA GLU A 61 9.06 -8.96 -13.53
C GLU A 61 9.28 -7.82 -14.52
N ASN A 62 9.09 -8.08 -15.81
CA ASN A 62 9.24 -7.07 -16.85
C ASN A 62 8.13 -6.02 -16.78
N ASP A 63 6.90 -6.44 -16.54
CA ASP A 63 5.75 -5.55 -16.33
C ASP A 63 5.93 -4.70 -15.08
N LEU A 64 6.40 -5.29 -13.98
CA LEU A 64 6.71 -4.56 -12.75
C LEU A 64 7.78 -3.49 -12.99
N LYS A 65 8.85 -3.81 -13.73
CA LYS A 65 9.89 -2.83 -14.11
C LYS A 65 9.30 -1.71 -14.96
N PHE A 66 8.39 -2.01 -15.89
CA PHE A 66 7.72 -1.00 -16.70
C PHE A 66 6.84 -0.09 -15.83
N CYS A 67 5.96 -0.66 -15.01
CA CYS A 67 5.04 0.08 -14.16
C CYS A 67 5.73 0.93 -13.08
N THR A 68 6.95 0.54 -12.69
CA THR A 68 7.73 1.29 -11.69
C THR A 68 8.62 2.38 -12.28
N LYS A 69 8.92 2.33 -13.59
CA LYS A 69 9.89 3.22 -14.25
C LYS A 69 9.53 4.72 -14.19
N ASN A 70 8.24 5.04 -14.06
CA ASN A 70 7.73 6.42 -14.01
C ASN A 70 7.39 6.90 -12.59
N ASN A 71 7.71 6.14 -11.53
CA ASN A 71 7.47 6.55 -10.14
C ASN A 71 8.63 7.40 -9.56
N ASN A 72 9.14 8.33 -10.35
CA ASN A 72 9.90 9.46 -9.84
C ASN A 72 8.90 10.61 -9.63
N PRO A 73 8.59 11.03 -8.40
CA PRO A 73 7.81 12.26 -8.19
C PRO A 73 8.53 13.49 -8.76
#